data_AF-A0AAN6P2T5-F1
#
_entry.id   AF-A0AAN6P2T5-F1
#
_cell.length_a   1.000
_cell.length_b   1.000
_cell.length_c   1.000
_cell.angle_alpha   90.00
_cell.angle_beta   90.00
_cell.angle_gamma   90.00
#
_symmetry.space_group_name_H-M   'P 1'
#
loop_
_entity.id
_entity.type
_entity.pdbx_description
1 polymer ?
#
loop_
_entity_poly.entity_id
_entity_poly.type
_entity_poly.pdbx_seq_one_letter_code
_entity_poly.pdbx_strand_id
1 'polypeptide(L)'
;MPELPASLKESVENSKYEYRRLGKSGLRVSIAASKDYVNQHGLSRAAIFNAVEASLRRLDTPYIDLLQIHRFDLHTPIEETMKALHDLVQSGRFGSTKRSQGKKETTSGTHGTVEPDLTIINRAVEIADKHEWLISHVALARIAKRVTSPIIGFGSVERLEEAISARGKVLTEEEENYLEELYKLKTINGHS
;
A
#
# COMPACT_ATOMS: atom_id res chain seq x y z
N MET A 1 -34.61 -5.77 2.74
CA MET A 1 -33.34 -5.81 1.97
C MET A 1 -33.67 -5.43 0.54
N PRO A 2 -32.92 -4.53 -0.10
CA PRO A 2 -33.17 -4.18 -1.50
C PRO A 2 -32.91 -5.39 -2.40
N GLU A 3 -33.80 -5.64 -3.36
CA GLU A 3 -33.65 -6.72 -4.31
C GLU A 3 -32.47 -6.48 -5.26
N LEU A 4 -31.68 -7.54 -5.51
CA LEU A 4 -30.57 -7.49 -6.44
C LEU A 4 -31.06 -7.27 -7.89
N PRO A 5 -30.37 -6.44 -8.69
CA PRO A 5 -30.64 -6.28 -10.12
C PRO A 5 -30.59 -7.62 -10.85
N ALA A 6 -31.42 -7.79 -11.88
CA ALA A 6 -31.53 -9.05 -12.63
C ALA A 6 -30.19 -9.53 -13.22
N SER A 7 -29.33 -8.61 -13.65
CA SER A 7 -27.98 -8.90 -14.17
C SER A 7 -27.02 -9.50 -13.14
N LEU A 8 -27.30 -9.32 -11.85
CA LEU A 8 -26.51 -9.87 -10.75
C LEU A 8 -27.04 -11.23 -10.27
N LYS A 9 -28.34 -11.52 -10.46
CA LYS A 9 -28.95 -12.80 -10.07
C LYS A 9 -28.36 -13.97 -10.87
N GLU A 10 -28.23 -13.80 -12.18
CA GLU A 10 -27.65 -14.81 -13.08
C GLU A 10 -26.15 -15.06 -12.81
N SER A 11 -25.41 -14.03 -12.39
CA SER A 11 -24.00 -14.15 -12.06
C SER A 11 -23.77 -14.84 -10.70
N VAL A 12 -24.74 -14.74 -9.78
CA VAL A 12 -24.72 -15.43 -8.48
C VAL A 12 -25.12 -16.90 -8.63
N GLU A 13 -26.11 -17.22 -9.48
CA GLU A 13 -26.51 -18.60 -9.79
C GLU A 13 -25.40 -19.39 -10.50
N ASN A 14 -24.55 -18.72 -11.30
CA ASN A 14 -23.39 -19.32 -11.94
C ASN A 14 -22.18 -19.56 -11.00
N SER A 15 -22.27 -19.15 -9.73
CA SER A 15 -21.24 -19.38 -8.72
C SER A 15 -21.50 -20.70 -7.98
N LYS A 16 -20.61 -21.68 -8.16
CA LYS A 16 -20.74 -23.10 -7.76
C LYS A 16 -20.78 -23.41 -6.23
N TYR A 17 -21.39 -22.60 -5.36
CA TYR A 17 -21.28 -22.86 -3.91
C TYR A 17 -22.61 -22.74 -3.14
N GLU A 18 -23.10 -23.89 -2.65
CA GLU A 18 -24.15 -23.96 -1.62
C GLU A 18 -23.60 -23.65 -0.22
N TYR A 19 -24.33 -22.83 0.54
CA TYR A 19 -24.03 -22.52 1.94
C TYR A 19 -24.82 -23.42 2.90
N ARG A 20 -24.13 -24.13 3.80
CA ARG A 20 -24.78 -24.82 4.94
C ARG A 20 -24.25 -24.31 6.29
N ARG A 21 -25.17 -24.02 7.23
CA ARG A 21 -24.86 -23.63 8.62
C ARG A 21 -24.46 -24.86 9.43
N LEU A 22 -23.35 -24.79 10.17
CA LEU A 22 -23.01 -25.77 11.21
C LEU A 22 -22.62 -25.07 12.52
N GLY A 23 -23.15 -25.60 13.63
CA GLY A 23 -23.22 -24.98 14.96
C GLY A 23 -22.09 -25.31 15.95
N LYS A 24 -22.45 -25.24 17.24
CA LYS A 24 -21.64 -24.96 18.45
C LYS A 24 -20.89 -26.17 19.06
N SER A 25 -19.73 -26.60 18.55
CA SER A 25 -19.03 -27.79 19.12
C SER A 25 -17.59 -27.61 19.64
N GLY A 26 -17.04 -26.40 19.76
CA GLY A 26 -15.92 -26.13 20.68
C GLY A 26 -14.61 -26.95 20.54
N LEU A 27 -14.39 -27.65 19.42
CA LEU A 27 -13.18 -28.44 19.18
C LEU A 27 -12.17 -27.64 18.35
N ARG A 28 -10.95 -27.41 18.87
CA ARG A 28 -9.85 -26.80 18.11
C ARG A 28 -8.98 -27.89 17.48
N VAL A 29 -9.11 -28.04 16.16
CA VAL A 29 -8.21 -28.80 15.27
C VAL A 29 -7.41 -27.79 14.45
N SER A 30 -6.12 -28.04 14.20
CA SER A 30 -5.34 -27.28 13.23
C SER A 30 -5.88 -27.50 11.81
N ILE A 31 -6.69 -26.56 11.32
CA ILE A 31 -7.33 -26.61 10.01
C ILE A 31 -6.47 -25.85 9.00
N ALA A 32 -6.08 -26.52 7.91
CA ALA A 32 -5.58 -25.86 6.71
C ALA A 32 -6.61 -24.85 6.20
N ALA A 33 -6.19 -23.60 5.99
CA ALA A 33 -7.00 -22.47 5.52
C ALA A 33 -8.34 -22.30 6.27
N SER A 34 -8.33 -21.48 7.33
CA SER A 34 -9.57 -21.18 8.06
C SER A 34 -10.63 -20.56 7.13
N LYS A 35 -11.89 -20.93 7.35
CA LYS A 35 -13.09 -20.49 6.60
C LYS A 35 -13.24 -18.96 6.55
N ASP A 36 -12.60 -18.26 7.49
CA ASP A 36 -12.60 -16.79 7.60
C ASP A 36 -11.61 -16.11 6.63
N TYR A 37 -10.71 -16.87 6.00
CA TYR A 37 -9.63 -16.38 5.14
C TYR A 37 -9.72 -16.85 3.68
N VAL A 38 -10.71 -17.66 3.33
CA VAL A 38 -10.84 -18.29 2.00
C VAL A 38 -11.06 -17.25 0.87
N ASN A 39 -11.55 -16.05 1.20
CA ASN A 39 -11.76 -14.96 0.24
C ASN A 39 -10.83 -13.74 0.47
N GLN A 40 -9.70 -13.92 1.18
CA GLN A 40 -8.79 -12.82 1.48
C GLN A 40 -7.58 -12.72 0.53
N HIS A 41 -7.50 -13.54 -0.52
CA HIS A 41 -6.37 -13.55 -1.44
C HIS A 41 -6.81 -13.70 -2.91
N GLY A 42 -5.92 -13.28 -3.83
CA GLY A 42 -6.12 -13.36 -5.29
C GLY A 42 -6.73 -12.11 -5.92
N LEU A 43 -6.78 -12.09 -7.24
CA LEU A 43 -7.26 -10.97 -8.07
C LEU A 43 -8.48 -11.32 -8.92
N SER A 44 -9.20 -12.40 -8.59
CA SER A 44 -10.47 -12.72 -9.24
C SER A 44 -11.49 -11.59 -9.05
N ARG A 45 -12.46 -11.50 -9.95
CA ARG A 45 -13.50 -10.47 -9.89
C ARG A 45 -14.21 -10.45 -8.54
N ALA A 46 -14.60 -11.61 -8.04
CA ALA A 46 -15.29 -11.73 -6.76
C ALA A 46 -14.40 -11.25 -5.60
N ALA A 47 -13.11 -11.60 -5.60
CA ALA A 47 -12.16 -11.16 -4.59
C ALA A 47 -12.00 -9.63 -4.60
N ILE A 48 -11.84 -9.03 -5.78
CA ILE A 48 -11.69 -7.59 -5.96
C ILE A 48 -12.93 -6.84 -5.43
N PHE A 49 -14.14 -7.23 -5.86
CA PHE A 49 -15.37 -6.56 -5.43
C PHE A 49 -15.60 -6.69 -3.93
N ASN A 50 -15.41 -7.89 -3.37
CA ASN A 50 -15.53 -8.11 -1.92
C ASN A 50 -14.51 -7.28 -1.13
N ALA A 51 -13.26 -7.20 -1.59
CA ALA A 51 -12.21 -6.41 -0.95
C ALA A 51 -12.50 -4.91 -1.00
N VAL A 52 -13.03 -4.40 -2.11
CA VAL A 52 -13.45 -3.00 -2.25
C VAL A 52 -14.61 -2.69 -1.33
N GLU A 53 -15.67 -3.50 -1.30
CA GLU A 53 -16.82 -3.27 -0.41
C GLU A 53 -16.44 -3.36 1.06
N ALA A 54 -15.57 -4.30 1.42
CA ALA A 54 -15.03 -4.38 2.77
C ALA A 54 -14.17 -3.14 3.11
N SER A 55 -13.43 -2.59 2.15
CA SER A 55 -12.63 -1.38 2.35
C SER A 55 -13.50 -0.13 2.49
N LEU A 56 -14.49 0.06 1.63
CA LEU A 56 -15.47 1.15 1.70
C LEU A 56 -16.19 1.16 3.06
N ARG A 57 -16.64 -0.02 3.52
CA ARG A 57 -17.26 -0.16 4.84
C ARG A 57 -16.31 0.14 6.00
N ARG A 58 -15.05 -0.28 5.93
CA ARG A 58 -14.06 -0.02 7.00
C ARG A 58 -13.63 1.44 7.06
N LEU A 59 -13.51 2.08 5.90
CA LEU A 59 -13.12 3.48 5.76
C LEU A 59 -14.31 4.43 5.93
N ASP A 60 -15.53 3.89 6.01
CA ASP A 60 -16.79 4.64 6.09
C ASP A 60 -16.91 5.73 5.00
N THR A 61 -16.64 5.32 3.76
CA THR A 61 -16.62 6.21 2.60
C THR A 61 -17.41 5.61 1.43
N PRO A 62 -18.09 6.43 0.62
CA PRO A 62 -18.79 5.95 -0.57
C PRO A 62 -17.86 5.63 -1.76
N TYR A 63 -16.57 5.99 -1.73
CA TYR A 63 -15.63 5.74 -2.82
C TYR A 63 -14.17 5.59 -2.38
N ILE A 64 -13.29 5.15 -3.28
CA ILE A 64 -11.83 5.07 -3.10
C ILE A 64 -11.15 5.93 -4.19
N ASP A 65 -10.22 6.81 -3.83
CA ASP A 65 -9.47 7.63 -4.79
C ASP A 65 -8.50 6.81 -5.65
N LEU A 66 -7.72 5.95 -4.99
CA LEU A 66 -6.68 5.14 -5.61
C LEU A 66 -6.74 3.70 -5.08
N LEU A 67 -7.08 2.76 -5.94
CA LEU A 67 -7.03 1.34 -5.64
C LEU A 67 -5.74 0.74 -6.22
N GLN A 68 -4.85 0.26 -5.35
CA GLN A 68 -3.59 -0.37 -5.74
C GLN A 68 -3.67 -1.89 -5.61
N ILE A 69 -3.25 -2.60 -6.65
CA ILE A 69 -3.02 -4.04 -6.59
C ILE A 69 -1.72 -4.30 -5.83
N HIS A 70 -1.83 -4.92 -4.66
CA HIS A 70 -0.70 -5.08 -3.74
C HIS A 70 0.31 -6.14 -4.22
N ARG A 71 -0.14 -7.20 -4.89
CA ARG A 71 0.69 -8.26 -5.47
C ARG A 71 0.03 -8.78 -6.75
N PHE A 72 0.84 -9.14 -7.74
CA PHE A 72 0.36 -9.84 -8.93
C PHE A 72 -0.13 -11.25 -8.57
N ASP A 73 -1.21 -11.70 -9.20
CA ASP A 73 -1.77 -13.03 -9.02
C ASP A 73 -1.60 -13.85 -10.30
N LEU A 74 -0.78 -14.90 -10.22
CA LEU A 74 -0.51 -15.81 -11.34
C LEU A 74 -1.66 -16.76 -11.65
N HIS A 75 -2.64 -16.89 -10.73
CA HIS A 75 -3.74 -17.84 -10.86
C HIS A 75 -5.01 -17.23 -11.45
N THR A 76 -5.11 -15.90 -11.49
CA THR A 76 -6.24 -15.21 -12.12
C THR A 76 -5.82 -14.65 -13.48
N PRO A 77 -6.57 -14.91 -14.58
CA PRO A 77 -6.30 -14.28 -15.86
C PRO A 77 -6.28 -12.75 -15.75
N ILE A 78 -5.29 -12.13 -16.40
CA ILE A 78 -5.12 -10.67 -16.33
C ILE A 78 -6.33 -9.93 -16.91
N GLU A 79 -6.99 -10.50 -17.92
CA GLU A 79 -8.18 -9.95 -18.56
C GLU A 79 -9.35 -9.88 -17.58
N GLU A 80 -9.53 -10.90 -16.72
CA GLU A 80 -10.55 -10.89 -15.68
C GLU A 80 -10.28 -9.78 -14.66
N THR A 81 -9.03 -9.70 -14.20
CA THR A 81 -8.58 -8.69 -13.24
C THR A 81 -8.82 -7.28 -13.80
N MET A 82 -8.39 -7.02 -15.03
CA MET A 82 -8.52 -5.71 -15.68
C MET A 82 -9.97 -5.36 -15.97
N LYS A 83 -10.81 -6.34 -16.38
CA LYS A 83 -12.24 -6.12 -16.57
C LYS A 83 -12.94 -5.81 -15.24
N ALA A 84 -12.57 -6.49 -14.15
CA ALA A 84 -13.09 -6.21 -12.82
C ALA A 84 -12.74 -4.79 -12.35
N LEU A 85 -11.49 -4.36 -12.55
CA LEU A 85 -11.06 -2.99 -12.24
C LEU A 85 -11.78 -1.95 -13.12
N HIS A 86 -11.97 -2.24 -14.41
CA HIS A 86 -12.71 -1.35 -15.32
C HIS A 86 -14.16 -1.17 -14.90
N ASP A 87 -14.86 -2.26 -14.58
CA ASP A 87 -16.26 -2.21 -14.15
C ASP A 87 -16.42 -1.45 -12.84
N LEU A 88 -15.45 -1.56 -11.93
CA LEU A 88 -15.40 -0.74 -10.73
C LEU A 88 -15.33 0.76 -11.09
N VAL A 89 -14.42 1.16 -11.98
CA VAL A 89 -14.29 2.55 -12.42
C VAL A 89 -15.59 3.06 -13.04
N GLN A 90 -16.21 2.27 -13.93
CA GLN A 90 -17.49 2.59 -14.57
C GLN A 90 -18.65 2.73 -13.57
N SER A 91 -18.62 1.96 -12.47
CA SER A 91 -19.64 2.03 -11.42
C SER A 91 -19.64 3.34 -10.60
N GLY A 92 -18.74 4.28 -10.88
CA GLY A 92 -18.67 5.58 -10.21
C GLY A 92 -18.18 5.52 -8.77
N ARG A 93 -17.64 4.37 -8.33
CA ARG A 93 -17.08 4.17 -6.98
C ARG A 93 -15.71 4.84 -6.77
N PHE A 94 -15.36 5.83 -7.60
CA PHE A 94 -14.09 6.56 -7.59
C PHE A 94 -14.36 8.08 -7.73
N GLY A 95 -13.75 8.88 -6.86
CA GLY A 95 -13.93 10.34 -6.75
C GLY A 95 -12.74 10.97 -6.02
N SER A 96 -12.74 12.29 -5.78
CA SER A 96 -11.63 13.03 -5.15
C SER A 96 -11.91 13.46 -3.70
N THR A 97 -11.13 12.94 -2.73
CA THR A 97 -11.24 13.28 -1.30
C THR A 97 -9.96 13.83 -0.69
N LYS A 98 -10.15 14.59 0.40
CA LYS A 98 -9.12 14.96 1.37
C LYS A 98 -9.31 14.13 2.66
N ARG A 99 -8.19 13.53 3.08
CA ARG A 99 -7.77 13.13 4.45
C ARG A 99 -7.95 11.68 4.95
N SER A 100 -7.08 11.43 5.94
CA SER A 100 -6.57 10.18 6.51
C SER A 100 -7.30 9.75 7.79
N GLN A 101 -7.22 8.47 8.14
CA GLN A 101 -6.38 7.93 9.22
C GLN A 101 -6.48 6.40 9.22
N GLY A 102 -5.34 5.72 9.29
CA GLY A 102 -5.30 4.26 9.40
C GLY A 102 -3.98 3.83 10.02
N LYS A 103 -4.04 3.35 11.27
CA LYS A 103 -2.89 2.77 11.97
C LYS A 103 -2.66 1.37 11.41
N LYS A 104 -1.46 1.10 10.90
CA LYS A 104 -1.00 -0.25 10.55
C LYS A 104 0.32 -0.52 11.26
N GLU A 105 0.35 -1.65 11.96
CA GLU A 105 1.54 -2.22 12.58
C GLU A 105 2.59 -2.53 11.51
N THR A 106 3.81 -2.10 11.79
CA THR A 106 4.97 -2.27 10.92
C THR A 106 5.67 -3.58 11.24
N THR A 107 5.62 -4.55 10.33
CA THR A 107 6.63 -5.62 10.26
C THR A 107 7.88 -5.05 9.63
N SER A 108 8.91 -4.89 10.45
CA SER A 108 10.24 -4.39 10.08
C SER A 108 10.95 -5.38 9.16
N GLY A 109 11.03 -5.07 7.88
CA GLY A 109 11.94 -5.74 6.95
C GLY A 109 13.38 -5.30 7.22
N THR A 110 14.21 -6.23 7.68
CA THR A 110 15.64 -6.02 7.94
C THR A 110 16.41 -5.89 6.63
N HIS A 111 16.91 -4.69 6.34
CA HIS A 111 18.01 -4.50 5.39
C HIS A 111 19.21 -4.01 6.21
N GLY A 112 20.25 -4.86 6.30
CA GLY A 112 21.49 -4.51 6.98
C GLY A 112 22.15 -3.31 6.29
N THR A 113 22.51 -2.31 7.08
CA THR A 113 23.37 -1.21 6.67
C THR A 113 24.73 -1.76 6.28
N VAL A 114 25.09 -1.66 4.99
CA VAL A 114 26.44 -1.98 4.47
C VAL A 114 27.33 -0.74 4.65
N GLU A 115 28.66 -0.88 4.65
CA GLU A 115 29.59 0.27 4.78
C GLU A 115 29.26 1.49 3.88
N PRO A 116 28.91 1.33 2.58
CA PRO A 116 28.52 2.47 1.75
C PRO A 116 27.28 3.20 2.26
N ASP A 117 26.33 2.49 2.88
CA ASP A 117 25.12 3.10 3.46
C ASP A 117 25.50 4.00 4.65
N LEU A 118 26.42 3.54 5.49
CA LEU A 118 26.91 4.33 6.64
C LEU A 118 27.62 5.60 6.18
N THR A 119 28.44 5.52 5.13
CA THR A 119 29.11 6.71 4.58
C THR A 119 28.11 7.69 3.97
N ILE A 120 27.09 7.21 3.24
CA ILE A 120 26.03 8.07 2.71
C ILE A 120 25.24 8.73 3.84
N ILE A 121 24.95 8.01 4.93
CA ILE A 121 24.30 8.57 6.12
C ILE A 121 25.17 9.68 6.72
N ASN A 122 26.48 9.46 6.89
CA ASN A 122 27.39 10.48 7.40
C ASN A 122 27.43 11.71 6.48
N ARG A 123 27.49 11.53 5.16
CA ARG A 123 27.40 12.64 4.19
C ARG A 123 26.09 13.42 4.33
N ALA A 124 24.98 12.73 4.56
CA ALA A 124 23.69 13.36 4.80
C ALA A 124 23.66 14.16 6.12
N VAL A 125 24.35 13.68 7.17
CA VAL A 125 24.54 14.42 8.42
C VAL A 125 25.36 15.69 8.18
N GLU A 126 26.47 15.60 7.45
CA GLU A 126 27.31 16.77 7.12
C GLU A 126 26.52 17.84 6.35
N ILE A 127 25.68 17.44 5.40
CA ILE A 127 24.79 18.37 4.68
C ILE A 127 23.74 18.95 5.62
N ALA A 128 23.15 18.12 6.48
CA ALA A 128 22.16 18.57 7.45
C ALA A 128 22.74 19.64 8.39
N ASP A 129 23.95 19.42 8.90
CA ASP A 129 24.66 20.38 9.77
C ASP A 129 24.97 21.69 9.02
N LYS A 130 25.41 21.64 7.76
CA LYS A 130 25.68 22.83 6.93
C LYS A 130 24.46 23.71 6.72
N HIS A 131 23.28 23.10 6.61
CA HIS A 131 22.02 23.80 6.37
C HIS A 131 21.21 24.08 7.64
N GLU A 132 21.69 23.63 8.81
CA GLU A 132 20.91 23.59 10.05
C GLU A 132 19.57 22.86 9.89
N TRP A 133 19.59 21.77 9.12
CA TRP A 133 18.43 20.93 8.83
C TRP A 133 18.44 19.65 9.67
N LEU A 134 17.28 19.01 9.78
CA LEU A 134 17.24 17.62 10.25
C LEU A 134 17.74 16.70 9.12
N ILE A 135 18.37 15.57 9.48
CA ILE A 135 18.77 14.53 8.51
C ILE A 135 17.56 14.07 7.67
N SER A 136 16.36 14.03 8.30
CA SER A 136 15.10 13.73 7.61
C SER A 136 14.78 14.73 6.52
N HIS A 137 15.10 16.02 6.67
CA HIS A 137 14.90 17.03 5.65
C HIS A 137 15.80 16.81 4.44
N VAL A 138 17.06 16.42 4.65
CA VAL A 138 18.00 16.09 3.56
C VAL A 138 17.46 14.90 2.75
N ALA A 139 17.01 13.84 3.44
CA ALA A 139 16.41 12.69 2.79
C ALA A 139 15.12 13.05 2.02
N LEU A 140 14.25 13.86 2.61
CA LEU A 140 13.00 14.31 1.98
C LEU A 140 13.26 15.22 0.78
N ALA A 141 14.22 16.15 0.86
CA ALA A 141 14.62 17.01 -0.25
C ALA A 141 15.16 16.19 -1.43
N ARG A 142 15.98 15.17 -1.15
CA ARG A 142 16.49 14.25 -2.18
C ARG A 142 15.38 13.48 -2.90
N ILE A 143 14.39 12.97 -2.15
CA ILE A 143 13.26 12.23 -2.72
C ILE A 143 12.34 13.16 -3.50
N ALA A 144 12.04 14.35 -2.96
CA ALA A 144 11.12 15.31 -3.58
C ALA A 144 11.57 15.78 -4.97
N LYS A 145 12.88 15.79 -5.25
CA LYS A 145 13.41 16.10 -6.60
C LYS A 145 13.12 15.00 -7.64
N ARG A 146 12.92 13.75 -7.20
CA ARG A 146 12.74 12.57 -8.08
C ARG A 146 11.29 12.09 -8.14
N VAL A 147 10.54 12.29 -7.06
CA VAL A 147 9.20 11.72 -6.88
C VAL A 147 8.21 12.83 -6.55
N THR A 148 7.12 12.89 -7.31
CA THR A 148 6.09 13.94 -7.18
C THR A 148 5.27 13.82 -5.90
N SER A 149 5.00 12.60 -5.43
CA SER A 149 4.15 12.35 -4.24
C SER A 149 4.64 11.13 -3.44
N PRO A 150 5.74 11.26 -2.68
CA PRO A 150 6.23 10.16 -1.85
C PRO A 150 5.26 9.80 -0.73
N ILE A 151 5.10 8.50 -0.46
CA ILE A 151 4.32 7.99 0.68
C ILE A 151 5.27 7.80 1.87
N ILE A 152 5.07 8.56 2.94
CA ILE A 152 5.91 8.52 4.13
C ILE A 152 5.06 8.12 5.33
N GLY A 153 5.49 7.09 6.06
CA GLY A 153 4.82 6.63 7.28
C GLY A 153 5.38 7.34 8.52
N PHE A 154 4.50 7.80 9.40
CA PHE A 154 4.87 8.40 10.67
C PHE A 154 4.20 7.65 11.82
N GLY A 155 4.95 7.44 12.90
CA GLY A 155 4.45 6.85 14.15
C GLY A 155 4.11 7.88 15.23
N SER A 156 4.46 9.15 15.04
CA SER A 156 4.21 10.24 15.99
C SER A 156 3.86 11.54 15.26
N VAL A 157 3.20 12.46 15.96
CA VAL A 157 2.74 13.74 15.40
C VAL A 157 3.91 14.69 15.18
N GLU A 158 4.88 14.69 16.09
CA GLU A 158 6.06 15.54 16.04
C GLU A 158 6.88 15.25 14.78
N ARG A 159 7.08 13.96 14.45
CA ARG A 159 7.78 13.54 13.22
C ARG A 159 7.04 13.95 11.94
N LEU A 160 5.71 14.00 11.99
CA LEU A 160 4.91 14.50 10.87
C LEU A 160 5.13 16.01 10.69
N GLU A 161 5.10 16.78 11.77
CA GLU A 161 5.35 18.23 11.74
C GLU A 161 6.77 18.55 11.25
N GLU A 162 7.77 17.82 11.74
CA GLU A 162 9.14 17.90 11.25
C GLU A 162 9.21 17.64 9.75
N ALA A 163 8.58 16.59 9.24
CA ALA A 163 8.57 16.29 7.81
C ALA A 163 7.84 17.35 6.98
N ILE A 164 6.78 17.96 7.50
CA ILE A 164 6.09 19.07 6.82
C ILE A 164 7.03 20.27 6.66
N SER A 165 7.86 20.57 7.67
CA SER A 165 8.87 21.64 7.60
C SER A 165 10.01 21.34 6.61
N ALA A 166 10.05 20.16 5.99
CA ALA A 166 10.94 19.86 4.87
C ALA A 166 10.50 20.52 3.55
N ARG A 167 9.24 20.95 3.44
CA ARG A 167 8.69 21.49 2.20
C ARG A 167 9.47 22.72 1.73
N GLY A 168 9.89 22.71 0.46
CA GLY A 168 10.61 23.81 -0.17
C GLY A 168 12.12 23.78 0.04
N LYS A 169 12.64 22.86 0.87
CA LYS A 169 14.08 22.60 0.97
C LYS A 169 14.54 21.82 -0.27
N VAL A 170 15.61 22.29 -0.88
CA VAL A 170 16.16 21.72 -2.12
C VAL A 170 17.67 21.60 -1.94
N LEU A 171 18.20 20.42 -2.29
CA LEU A 171 19.64 20.21 -2.33
C LEU A 171 20.23 20.85 -3.59
N THR A 172 21.41 21.44 -3.44
CA THR A 172 22.19 21.89 -4.60
C THR A 172 22.66 20.71 -5.45
N GLU A 173 23.05 20.97 -6.70
CA GLU A 173 23.57 19.91 -7.59
C GLU A 173 24.84 19.26 -7.04
N GLU A 174 25.70 20.05 -6.40
CA GLU A 174 26.94 19.56 -5.77
C GLU A 174 26.64 18.60 -4.61
N GLU A 175 25.71 18.95 -3.74
CA GLU A 175 25.28 18.12 -2.60
C GLU A 175 24.60 16.84 -3.04
N GLU A 176 23.84 16.91 -4.13
CA GLU A 176 23.22 15.74 -4.72
C GLU A 176 24.28 14.78 -5.27
N ASN A 177 25.21 15.28 -6.09
CA ASN A 177 26.32 14.49 -6.59
C ASN A 177 27.16 13.89 -5.45
N TYR A 178 27.36 14.66 -4.38
CA TYR A 178 28.04 14.21 -3.17
C TYR A 178 27.33 13.05 -2.47
N LEU A 179 26.00 13.02 -2.47
CA LEU A 179 25.25 11.88 -1.93
C LEU A 179 25.24 10.66 -2.88
N GLU A 180 25.29 10.89 -4.19
CA GLU A 180 25.14 9.83 -5.20
C GLU A 180 26.43 9.11 -5.56
N GLU A 181 27.59 9.74 -5.41
CA GLU A 181 28.90 9.17 -5.76
C GLU A 181 29.14 7.76 -5.15
N LEU A 182 28.60 7.53 -3.94
CA LEU A 182 28.77 6.27 -3.21
C LEU A 182 27.62 5.27 -3.40
N TYR A 183 26.58 5.65 -4.15
CA TYR A 183 25.39 4.82 -4.31
C TYR A 183 25.71 3.57 -5.14
N LYS A 184 25.44 2.40 -4.55
CA LYS A 184 25.56 1.10 -5.22
C LYS A 184 24.18 0.44 -5.33
N LEU A 185 23.89 -0.12 -6.50
CA LEU A 185 22.69 -0.92 -6.71
C LEU A 185 22.66 -2.11 -5.73
N LYS A 186 21.55 -2.26 -5.02
CA LYS A 186 21.30 -3.42 -4.16
C LYS A 186 20.67 -4.54 -4.97
N THR A 187 20.94 -5.78 -4.58
CA THR A 187 20.29 -6.96 -5.15
C THR A 187 18.78 -6.92 -4.91
N ILE A 188 18.01 -7.36 -5.90
CA ILE A 188 16.54 -7.41 -5.83
C ILE A 188 16.14 -8.40 -4.74
N ASN A 189 15.27 -7.97 -3.83
CA ASN A 189 14.70 -8.79 -2.75
C ASN A 189 13.17 -8.80 -2.84
N GLY A 190 12.54 -9.94 -2.48
CA GLY A 190 11.07 -10.04 -2.41
C GLY A 190 10.35 -10.28 -3.74
N HIS A 191 11.10 -10.54 -4.82
CA HIS A 191 10.60 -11.06 -6.09
C HIS A 191 10.96 -12.54 -6.19
N SER A 192 9.93 -13.38 -6.28
CA SER A 192 9.97 -14.82 -6.55
C SER A 192 9.00 -15.10 -7.68
#